data_AF-A0A521CIV6-F1
#
_entry.id   AF-A0A521CIV6-F1
#
_cell.length_a   1.000
_cell.length_b   1.000
_cell.length_c   1.000
_cell.angle_alpha   90.00
_cell.angle_beta   90.00
_cell.angle_gamma   90.00
#
_symmetry.space_group_name_H-M   'P 1'
#
loop_
_entity.id
_entity.type
_entity.pdbx_description
1 polymer ?
#
loop_
_entity_poly.entity_id
_entity_poly.type
_entity_poly.pdbx_seq_one_letter_code
_entity_poly.pdbx_strand_id
1 'polypeptide(L)'
;MARVFIGFMACLFFVNCTKKEGEIEKNIPYIISQENKSIIRNNDTVSPPPPIPGWLTYGTNTFIINSDSTAYYLQNKGLGMICGTPNTDTIPYFADLDPRDLIEISNKNIYDFIKLNYKDDFRNATFIASQSDTLNSKIFFDLNKFLNYFKKGRDFIVIRRTTQEEDTIIYYKRNNKYYNSADIKWDKTRIKFPELVKFVKKPK
;
A
#
# COMPACT_ATOMS: atom_id res chain seq x y z
N MET A 1 30.51 -60.38 15.35
CA MET A 1 30.50 -58.91 15.56
C MET A 1 30.12 -58.09 14.31
N ALA A 2 30.30 -58.61 13.08
CA ALA A 2 29.95 -57.87 11.86
C ALA A 2 28.44 -57.74 11.55
N ARG A 3 27.58 -58.62 12.09
CA ARG A 3 26.12 -58.61 11.81
C ARG A 3 25.32 -57.61 12.64
N VAL A 4 25.84 -57.15 13.78
CA VAL A 4 25.18 -56.16 14.65
C VAL A 4 25.41 -54.73 14.14
N PHE A 5 26.52 -54.50 13.44
CA PHE A 5 26.85 -53.19 12.85
C PHE A 5 25.96 -52.82 11.65
N ILE A 6 25.48 -53.81 10.89
CA ILE A 6 24.64 -53.57 9.71
C ILE A 6 23.21 -53.14 10.11
N GLY A 7 22.69 -53.70 11.21
CA GLY A 7 21.40 -53.26 11.78
C GLY A 7 21.44 -51.83 12.31
N PHE A 8 22.56 -51.40 12.88
CA PHE A 8 22.72 -50.04 13.41
C PHE A 8 22.90 -48.98 12.30
N MET A 9 23.52 -49.34 11.17
CA MET A 9 23.62 -48.46 9.99
C MET A 9 22.28 -48.28 9.26
N ALA A 10 21.40 -49.28 9.27
CA ALA A 10 20.08 -49.16 8.66
C ALA A 10 19.13 -48.24 9.47
N CYS A 11 19.30 -48.17 10.80
CA CYS A 11 18.50 -47.29 11.65
C CYS A 11 18.85 -45.79 11.53
N LEU A 12 20.03 -45.46 11.01
CA LEU A 12 20.44 -44.06 10.77
C LEU A 12 19.86 -43.45 9.49
N PHE A 13 19.31 -44.27 8.58
CA PHE A 13 18.61 -43.78 7.38
C PHE A 13 17.12 -43.45 7.61
N PHE A 14 16.56 -43.83 8.76
CA PHE A 14 15.19 -43.49 9.17
C PHE A 14 15.11 -42.33 10.17
N VAL A 15 16.22 -41.63 10.41
CA VAL A 15 16.17 -40.28 10.98
C VAL A 15 15.67 -39.36 9.87
N ASN A 16 14.37 -39.48 9.62
CA ASN A 16 13.56 -38.61 8.83
C ASN A 16 13.97 -37.17 9.11
N CYS A 17 14.51 -36.50 8.09
CA CYS A 17 14.26 -35.09 7.91
C CYS A 17 12.74 -34.90 7.83
N THR A 18 12.09 -34.81 8.99
CA THR A 18 10.92 -33.95 9.13
C THR A 18 11.45 -32.53 8.92
N LYS A 19 11.62 -32.15 7.66
CA LYS A 19 11.41 -30.75 7.29
C LYS A 19 10.05 -30.45 7.89
N LYS A 20 10.05 -29.70 8.99
CA LYS A 20 8.90 -28.87 9.32
C LYS A 20 8.67 -28.14 8.00
N GLU A 21 7.62 -28.53 7.28
CA GLU A 21 6.98 -27.62 6.34
C GLU A 21 6.64 -26.42 7.21
N GLY A 22 7.56 -25.46 7.27
CA GLY A 22 7.29 -24.16 7.87
C GLY A 22 6.03 -23.72 7.16
N GLU A 23 5.00 -23.41 7.95
CA GLU A 23 3.69 -22.99 7.47
C GLU A 23 3.87 -22.20 6.18
N ILE A 24 3.50 -22.79 5.05
CA ILE A 24 3.52 -22.06 3.79
C ILE A 24 2.56 -20.90 4.05
N GLU A 25 3.12 -19.70 4.18
CA GLU A 25 2.40 -18.46 4.39
C GLU A 25 1.33 -18.39 3.30
N LYS A 26 0.08 -18.75 3.67
CA LYS A 26 -0.98 -18.88 2.68
C LYS A 26 -1.30 -17.47 2.22
N ASN A 27 -1.15 -17.24 0.92
CA ASN A 27 -1.58 -16.01 0.26
C ASN A 27 -3.11 -15.92 0.32
N ILE A 28 -3.62 -15.25 1.35
CA ILE A 28 -5.06 -15.03 1.55
C ILE A 28 -5.43 -13.71 0.86
N PRO A 29 -6.42 -13.71 -0.06
CA PRO A 29 -6.91 -12.48 -0.68
C PRO A 29 -7.29 -11.43 0.36
N TYR A 30 -6.90 -10.18 0.12
CA TYR A 30 -7.28 -9.06 0.96
C TYR A 30 -8.47 -8.32 0.34
N ILE A 31 -9.55 -8.13 1.11
CA ILE A 31 -10.78 -7.48 0.63
C ILE A 31 -10.99 -6.18 1.40
N ILE A 32 -10.71 -5.04 0.75
CA ILE A 32 -10.69 -3.72 1.39
C ILE A 32 -12.02 -3.40 2.07
N SER A 33 -13.14 -3.67 1.40
CA SER A 33 -14.48 -3.42 1.96
C SER A 33 -14.83 -4.28 3.18
N GLN A 34 -14.17 -5.43 3.38
CA GLN A 34 -14.39 -6.30 4.55
C GLN A 34 -13.54 -5.86 5.74
N GLU A 35 -12.31 -5.48 5.48
CA GLU A 35 -11.34 -5.04 6.51
C GLU A 35 -11.72 -3.68 7.13
N ASN A 36 -12.53 -2.89 6.42
CA ASN A 36 -13.10 -1.63 6.92
C ASN A 36 -14.39 -1.82 7.76
N LYS A 37 -14.79 -3.06 8.06
CA LYS A 37 -15.96 -3.35 8.91
C LYS A 37 -15.50 -3.88 10.27
N SER A 38 -16.36 -3.76 11.28
CA SER A 38 -16.11 -4.43 12.56
C SER A 38 -16.14 -5.95 12.35
N ILE A 39 -15.18 -6.64 12.97
CA ILE A 39 -15.07 -8.10 12.90
C ILE A 39 -15.24 -8.64 14.32
N ILE A 40 -16.07 -9.68 14.47
CA ILE A 40 -16.19 -10.41 15.73
C ILE A 40 -15.11 -11.48 15.75
N ARG A 41 -14.19 -11.43 16.72
CA ARG A 41 -13.13 -12.42 16.91
C ARG A 41 -13.15 -12.87 18.37
N ASN A 42 -13.37 -14.17 18.61
CA ASN A 42 -13.42 -14.76 19.95
C ASN A 42 -14.42 -14.06 20.89
N ASN A 43 -15.63 -13.73 20.39
CA ASN A 43 -16.67 -12.96 21.09
C ASN A 43 -16.35 -11.48 21.36
N ASP A 44 -15.17 -10.99 20.97
CA ASP A 44 -14.85 -9.56 21.04
C ASP A 44 -15.14 -8.88 19.70
N THR A 45 -15.76 -7.70 19.75
CA THR A 45 -15.94 -6.85 18.56
C THR A 45 -14.68 -6.03 18.34
N VAL A 46 -13.91 -6.38 17.31
CA VAL A 46 -12.80 -5.56 16.84
C VAL A 46 -13.39 -4.45 15.97
N SER A 47 -13.32 -3.21 16.46
CA SER A 47 -13.73 -2.03 15.70
C SER A 47 -12.87 -1.87 14.44
N PRO A 48 -13.45 -1.38 13.33
CA PRO A 48 -12.67 -1.11 12.12
C PRO A 48 -11.62 -0.03 12.39
N PRO A 49 -10.54 0.01 11.60
CA PRO A 49 -9.61 1.13 11.66
C PRO A 49 -10.38 2.45 11.39
N PRO A 50 -9.99 3.56 12.04
CA PRO A 50 -10.61 4.85 11.76
C PRO A 50 -10.43 5.19 10.27
N PRO A 51 -11.44 5.84 9.64
CA PRO A 51 -11.34 6.19 8.25
C PRO A 51 -10.18 7.17 8.03
N ILE A 52 -9.53 7.05 6.88
CA ILE A 52 -8.38 7.89 6.52
C ILE A 52 -8.89 9.32 6.31
N PRO A 53 -8.37 10.31 7.05
CA PRO A 53 -8.71 11.70 6.80
C PRO A 53 -8.27 12.11 5.40
N GLY A 54 -9.04 12.95 4.72
CA GLY A 54 -8.79 13.35 3.33
C GLY A 54 -7.41 13.97 3.11
N TRP A 55 -6.91 14.71 4.10
CA TRP A 55 -5.58 15.33 4.09
C TRP A 55 -4.43 14.33 4.27
N LEU A 56 -4.70 13.11 4.75
CA LEU A 56 -3.73 12.03 4.95
C LEU A 56 -3.83 10.96 3.85
N THR A 57 -4.53 11.22 2.74
CA THR A 57 -4.75 10.21 1.68
C THR A 57 -3.47 9.79 0.96
N TYR A 58 -2.48 10.68 0.95
CA TYR A 58 -1.20 10.49 0.29
C TYR A 58 -0.09 10.57 1.35
N GLY A 59 0.72 9.51 1.43
CA GLY A 59 1.78 9.39 2.43
C GLY A 59 3.17 9.57 1.85
N THR A 60 4.17 9.27 2.69
CA THR A 60 5.60 9.19 2.31
C THR A 60 5.80 8.20 1.16
N ASN A 61 5.09 7.07 1.21
CA ASN A 61 5.14 6.03 0.19
C ASN A 61 3.72 5.71 -0.27
N THR A 62 3.46 5.71 -1.58
CA THR A 62 2.18 5.30 -2.12
C THR A 62 2.41 4.33 -3.28
N PHE A 63 1.95 3.10 -3.09
CA PHE A 63 1.92 2.05 -4.11
C PHE A 63 0.50 1.94 -4.63
N ILE A 64 0.34 1.78 -5.94
CA ILE A 64 -0.97 1.65 -6.58
C ILE A 64 -1.01 0.37 -7.38
N ILE A 65 -1.98 -0.49 -7.12
CA ILE A 65 -2.21 -1.75 -7.82
C ILE A 65 -3.45 -1.61 -8.70
N ASN A 66 -3.27 -1.80 -10.00
CA ASN A 66 -4.35 -1.77 -10.97
C ASN A 66 -5.18 -3.06 -10.95
N SER A 67 -6.34 -3.01 -11.61
CA SER A 67 -7.24 -4.16 -11.76
C SER A 67 -6.59 -5.35 -12.48
N ASP A 68 -5.61 -5.11 -13.35
CA ASP A 68 -4.82 -6.13 -14.05
C ASP A 68 -3.56 -6.58 -13.28
N SER A 69 -3.42 -6.18 -12.02
CA SER A 69 -2.24 -6.43 -11.19
C SER A 69 -0.94 -5.77 -11.65
N THR A 70 -0.97 -4.84 -12.61
CA THR A 70 0.16 -3.92 -12.80
C THR A 70 0.27 -3.02 -11.58
N ALA A 71 1.48 -2.77 -11.10
CA ALA A 71 1.69 -1.92 -9.93
C ALA A 71 2.58 -0.72 -10.26
N TYR A 72 2.29 0.40 -9.60
CA TYR A 72 3.03 1.63 -9.70
C TYR A 72 3.45 2.10 -8.32
N TYR A 73 4.58 2.78 -8.25
CA TYR A 73 4.98 3.60 -7.11
C TYR A 73 4.81 5.07 -7.50
N LEU A 74 4.14 5.85 -6.66
CA LEU A 74 3.99 7.28 -6.83
C LEU A 74 5.18 7.98 -6.21
N GLN A 75 6.04 8.56 -7.04
CA GLN A 75 7.18 9.36 -6.62
C GLN A 75 6.67 10.73 -6.16
N ASN A 76 6.39 10.84 -4.87
CA ASN A 76 5.86 12.08 -4.30
C ASN A 76 6.99 13.09 -4.04
N LYS A 77 6.75 14.37 -4.31
CA LYS A 77 7.73 15.47 -4.11
C LYS A 77 7.94 15.87 -2.64
N GLY A 78 7.58 14.98 -1.71
CA GLY A 78 7.54 15.26 -0.29
C GLY A 78 6.28 16.04 0.06
N LEU A 79 5.21 15.35 0.45
CA LEU A 79 4.12 16.01 1.16
C LEU A 79 4.69 16.44 2.50
N GLY A 80 4.80 17.75 2.70
CA GLY A 80 5.18 18.30 4.00
C GLY A 80 4.28 17.71 5.09
N MET A 81 4.82 17.49 6.30
CA MET A 81 4.01 17.04 7.44
C MET A 81 2.79 17.96 7.58
N ILE A 82 1.62 17.46 7.22
CA ILE A 82 0.37 18.19 7.45
C ILE A 82 -0.03 17.92 8.90
N CYS A 83 0.54 18.72 9.81
CA CYS A 83 0.05 18.84 11.17
C CYS A 83 -1.25 19.66 11.12
N GLY A 84 -2.39 18.98 11.03
CA GLY A 84 -3.71 19.60 11.04
C GLY A 84 -4.53 19.20 12.26
N THR A 85 -5.46 20.06 12.66
CA THR A 85 -6.57 19.64 13.53
C THR A 85 -7.32 18.50 12.83
N PRO A 86 -7.60 17.37 13.50
CA PRO A 86 -8.34 16.28 12.89
C PRO A 86 -9.69 16.80 12.38
N ASN A 87 -9.83 16.95 11.06
CA ASN A 87 -11.15 17.01 10.46
C ASN A 87 -11.63 15.58 10.21
N THR A 88 -12.93 15.36 10.37
CA THR A 88 -13.56 14.06 10.11
C THR A 88 -13.86 13.84 8.62
N ASP A 89 -13.47 14.79 7.78
CA ASP A 89 -13.69 14.75 6.34
C ASP A 89 -12.74 13.72 5.71
N THR A 90 -13.32 12.73 5.04
CA THR A 90 -12.60 11.61 4.42
C THR A 90 -12.39 11.82 2.92
N ILE A 91 -12.94 12.90 2.35
CA ILE A 91 -12.79 13.23 0.93
C ILE A 91 -11.34 13.64 0.67
N PRO A 92 -10.59 12.91 -0.19
CA PRO A 92 -9.20 13.21 -0.48
C PRO A 92 -9.00 14.63 -1.01
N TYR A 93 -7.91 15.27 -0.57
CA TYR A 93 -7.54 16.58 -1.09
C TYR A 93 -6.87 16.41 -2.45
N PHE A 94 -7.13 17.33 -3.38
CA PHE A 94 -6.45 17.36 -4.67
C PHE A 94 -4.94 17.59 -4.45
N ALA A 95 -4.13 16.63 -4.88
CA ALA A 95 -2.68 16.65 -4.68
C ALA A 95 -1.90 17.11 -5.92
N ASP A 96 -2.60 17.39 -7.03
CA ASP A 96 -2.02 17.73 -8.33
C ASP A 96 -1.03 16.67 -8.82
N LEU A 97 -1.45 15.40 -8.73
CA LEU A 97 -0.64 14.28 -9.19
C LEU A 97 -0.45 14.33 -10.71
N ASP A 98 0.70 13.84 -11.17
CA ASP A 98 1.05 13.79 -12.59
C ASP A 98 1.37 12.35 -13.04
N PRO A 99 0.93 11.92 -14.25
CA PRO A 99 1.31 10.63 -14.83
C PRO A 99 2.82 10.37 -14.89
N ARG A 100 3.64 11.42 -14.97
CA ARG A 100 5.12 11.33 -14.98
C ARG A 100 5.70 10.87 -13.65
N ASP A 101 4.98 11.13 -12.55
CA ASP A 101 5.42 10.78 -11.19
C ASP A 101 5.17 9.29 -10.86
N LEU A 102 4.48 8.55 -11.73
CA LEU A 102 4.27 7.11 -11.57
C LEU A 102 5.44 6.31 -12.14
N ILE A 103 6.02 5.44 -11.31
CA ILE A 103 7.04 4.48 -11.71
C ILE A 103 6.42 3.10 -11.71
N GLU A 104 6.40 2.40 -12.84
CA GLU A 104 5.94 1.01 -12.87
C GLU A 104 6.92 0.11 -12.12
N ILE A 105 6.40 -0.76 -11.25
CA ILE A 105 7.19 -1.68 -10.44
C ILE A 105 6.88 -3.13 -10.78
N SER A 106 7.89 -3.99 -10.68
CA SER A 106 7.79 -5.41 -11.04
C SER A 106 8.01 -6.31 -9.83
N ASN A 107 7.36 -7.49 -9.84
CA ASN A 107 7.63 -8.56 -8.88
C ASN A 107 9.11 -8.96 -8.80
N LYS A 108 9.86 -8.80 -9.90
CA LYS A 108 11.26 -9.26 -9.98
C LYS A 108 12.21 -8.45 -9.10
N ASN A 109 11.88 -7.18 -8.83
CA ASN A 109 12.77 -6.24 -8.15
C ASN A 109 12.11 -5.51 -6.97
N ILE A 110 10.90 -5.93 -6.58
CA ILE A 110 10.12 -5.23 -5.55
C ILE A 110 10.83 -5.18 -4.18
N TYR A 111 11.57 -6.23 -3.81
CA TYR A 111 12.35 -6.24 -2.58
C TYR A 111 13.40 -5.13 -2.56
N ASP A 112 14.25 -5.07 -3.59
CA ASP A 112 15.29 -4.06 -3.70
C ASP A 112 14.70 -2.65 -3.87
N PHE A 113 13.58 -2.55 -4.60
CA PHE A 113 12.85 -1.30 -4.75
C PHE A 113 12.39 -0.76 -3.40
N ILE A 114 11.73 -1.58 -2.56
CA ILE A 114 11.31 -1.15 -1.22
C ILE A 114 12.53 -0.85 -0.36
N LYS A 115 13.55 -1.70 -0.37
CA LYS A 115 14.77 -1.49 0.43
C LYS A 115 15.44 -0.14 0.15
N LEU A 116 15.43 0.32 -1.10
CA LEU A 116 16.04 1.58 -1.51
C LEU A 116 15.14 2.81 -1.29
N ASN A 117 13.81 2.65 -1.36
CA ASN A 117 12.86 3.78 -1.30
C ASN A 117 12.18 3.92 0.06
N TYR A 118 12.13 2.86 0.87
CA TYR A 118 11.58 2.89 2.22
C TYR A 118 12.63 3.50 3.16
N LYS A 119 12.67 4.84 3.16
CA LYS A 119 13.65 5.63 3.92
C LYS A 119 13.52 5.39 5.41
N ASP A 120 14.63 5.49 6.13
CA ASP A 120 14.66 5.48 7.61
C ASP A 120 14.33 6.88 8.16
N ASP A 121 13.27 7.49 7.62
CA ASP A 121 12.77 8.78 8.08
C ASP A 121 11.73 8.56 9.18
N PHE A 122 11.52 9.57 10.04
CA PHE A 122 10.59 9.47 11.15
C PHE A 122 9.15 9.25 10.67
N ARG A 123 8.64 8.01 10.83
CA ARG A 123 7.25 7.56 10.58
C ARG A 123 6.86 7.54 9.11
N ASN A 124 7.20 6.48 8.41
CA ASN A 124 6.68 6.22 7.07
C ASN A 124 5.17 6.01 7.10
N ALA A 125 4.45 6.93 6.47
CA ALA A 125 3.04 6.76 6.12
C ALA A 125 2.98 6.06 4.77
N THR A 126 2.71 4.76 4.76
CA THR A 126 2.69 3.95 3.54
C THR A 126 1.27 3.59 3.15
N PHE A 127 0.94 3.79 1.88
CA PHE A 127 -0.35 3.44 1.30
C PHE A 127 -0.19 2.38 0.22
N ILE A 128 -1.06 1.37 0.25
CA ILE A 128 -1.30 0.45 -0.86
C ILE A 128 -2.70 0.75 -1.38
N ALA A 129 -2.78 1.53 -2.45
CA ALA A 129 -4.02 1.84 -3.15
C ALA A 129 -4.35 0.75 -4.18
N SER A 130 -5.62 0.43 -4.36
CA SER A 130 -6.06 -0.59 -5.32
C SER A 130 -7.28 -0.15 -6.13
N GLN A 131 -7.21 -0.35 -7.44
CA GLN A 131 -8.36 -0.19 -8.34
C GLN A 131 -9.38 -1.33 -8.22
N SER A 132 -9.01 -2.48 -7.63
CA SER A 132 -9.92 -3.59 -7.27
C SER A 132 -10.19 -3.67 -5.76
N ASP A 133 -11.41 -4.01 -5.35
CA ASP A 133 -11.74 -4.15 -3.91
C ASP A 133 -11.03 -5.37 -3.31
N THR A 134 -10.84 -6.39 -4.13
CA THR A 134 -10.09 -7.60 -3.79
C THR A 134 -8.69 -7.54 -4.37
N LEU A 135 -7.70 -7.71 -3.51
CA LEU A 135 -6.28 -7.85 -3.82
C LEU A 135 -5.88 -9.32 -3.70
N ASN A 136 -5.69 -9.97 -4.85
CA ASN A 136 -5.34 -11.39 -4.93
C ASN A 136 -4.29 -11.63 -6.03
N SER A 137 -3.14 -10.98 -5.90
CA SER A 137 -2.09 -11.04 -6.90
C SER A 137 -0.73 -11.20 -6.24
N LYS A 138 0.21 -11.85 -6.94
CA LYS A 138 1.58 -12.05 -6.44
C LYS A 138 2.24 -10.73 -6.04
N ILE A 139 2.02 -9.67 -6.83
CA ILE A 139 2.56 -8.34 -6.55
C ILE A 139 2.05 -7.75 -5.24
N PHE A 140 0.76 -7.96 -4.93
CA PHE A 140 0.22 -7.53 -3.66
C PHE A 140 0.84 -8.31 -2.49
N PHE A 141 0.91 -9.64 -2.61
CA PHE A 141 1.45 -10.49 -1.54
C PHE A 141 2.93 -10.17 -1.26
N ASP A 142 3.74 -10.04 -2.30
CA ASP A 142 5.16 -9.67 -2.19
C ASP A 142 5.31 -8.26 -1.60
N LEU A 143 4.54 -7.28 -2.11
CA LEU A 143 4.56 -5.90 -1.61
C LEU A 143 4.21 -5.84 -0.13
N ASN A 144 3.09 -6.45 0.27
CA ASN A 144 2.62 -6.45 1.65
C ASN A 144 3.63 -7.14 2.57
N LYS A 145 4.18 -8.28 2.16
CA LYS A 145 5.22 -9.00 2.91
C LYS A 145 6.45 -8.14 3.14
N PHE A 146 7.01 -7.56 2.08
CA PHE A 146 8.25 -6.79 2.18
C PHE A 146 8.05 -5.46 2.91
N LEU A 147 6.94 -4.76 2.71
CA LEU A 147 6.63 -3.56 3.49
C LEU A 147 6.53 -3.87 4.98
N ASN A 148 5.86 -4.96 5.38
CA ASN A 148 5.80 -5.36 6.79
C ASN A 148 7.15 -5.79 7.34
N TYR A 149 8.04 -6.36 6.51
CA TYR A 149 9.40 -6.69 6.90
C TYR A 149 10.27 -5.43 7.17
N PHE A 150 10.14 -4.39 6.34
CA PHE A 150 10.92 -3.15 6.47
C PHE A 150 10.31 -2.12 7.44
N LYS A 151 9.04 -2.29 7.82
CA LYS A 151 8.32 -1.42 8.75
C LYS A 151 9.05 -1.31 10.09
N LYS A 152 9.26 -0.09 10.60
CA LYS A 152 9.91 0.15 11.90
C LYS A 152 9.10 1.06 12.80
N GLY A 153 9.23 0.88 14.12
CA GLY A 153 8.76 1.82 15.13
C GLY A 153 7.30 2.25 14.96
N ARG A 154 7.10 3.50 14.49
CA ARG A 154 5.78 4.14 14.34
C ARG A 154 5.32 4.27 12.89
N ASP A 155 5.95 3.55 11.98
CA ASP A 155 5.48 3.41 10.62
C ASP A 155 4.09 2.79 10.59
N PHE A 156 3.31 3.12 9.57
CA PHE A 156 2.03 2.49 9.32
C PHE A 156 1.84 2.22 7.84
N ILE A 157 1.08 1.15 7.57
CA ILE A 157 0.70 0.73 6.23
C ILE A 157 -0.82 0.72 6.21
N VAL A 158 -1.40 1.38 5.23
CA VAL A 158 -2.85 1.46 5.03
C VAL A 158 -3.17 0.97 3.63
N ILE A 159 -4.13 0.04 3.54
CA ILE A 159 -4.61 -0.50 2.28
C ILE A 159 -5.97 0.14 2.00
N ARG A 160 -6.14 0.72 0.81
CA ARG A 160 -7.37 1.43 0.43
C ARG A 160 -7.71 1.32 -1.05
N ARG A 161 -8.91 1.77 -1.41
CA ARG A 161 -9.30 2.01 -2.81
C ARG A 161 -8.50 3.18 -3.39
N THR A 162 -8.33 3.21 -4.70
CA THR A 162 -7.76 4.38 -5.39
C THR A 162 -8.66 5.61 -5.27
N THR A 163 -8.04 6.79 -5.28
CA THR A 163 -8.75 8.07 -5.39
C THR A 163 -9.16 8.34 -6.84
N GLN A 164 -10.07 9.31 -7.05
CA GLN A 164 -10.41 9.75 -8.41
C GLN A 164 -9.16 10.24 -9.17
N GLU A 165 -8.27 10.95 -8.49
CA GLU A 165 -7.04 11.50 -9.06
C GLU A 165 -6.07 10.39 -9.48
N GLU A 166 -5.86 9.38 -8.64
CA GLU A 166 -5.03 8.21 -8.94
C GLU A 166 -5.55 7.44 -10.17
N ASP A 167 -6.87 7.14 -10.20
CA ASP A 167 -7.49 6.47 -11.35
C ASP A 167 -7.29 7.27 -12.64
N THR A 168 -7.35 8.59 -12.53
CA THR A 168 -7.22 9.52 -13.66
C THR A 168 -5.79 9.51 -14.20
N ILE A 169 -4.77 9.75 -13.37
CA ILE A 169 -3.38 9.80 -13.85
C ILE A 169 -2.91 8.45 -14.43
N ILE A 170 -3.41 7.33 -13.88
CA ILE A 170 -3.13 5.98 -14.39
C ILE A 170 -3.72 5.83 -15.79
N TYR A 171 -4.97 6.28 -16.00
CA TYR A 171 -5.58 6.27 -17.32
C TYR A 171 -4.73 7.04 -18.34
N TYR A 172 -4.30 8.26 -18.03
CA TYR A 172 -3.48 9.05 -18.94
C TYR A 172 -2.12 8.41 -19.22
N LYS A 173 -1.45 7.87 -18.20
CA LYS A 173 -0.17 7.17 -18.35
C LYS A 173 -0.27 5.97 -19.28
N ARG A 174 -1.24 5.08 -19.03
CA ARG A 174 -1.41 3.83 -19.77
C ARG A 174 -1.81 4.05 -21.23
N ASN A 175 -2.52 5.13 -21.50
CA ASN A 175 -2.96 5.45 -22.85
C ASN A 175 -1.99 6.41 -23.58
N ASN A 176 -0.85 6.76 -22.96
CA ASN A 176 0.12 7.73 -23.48
C ASN A 176 -0.55 9.04 -23.96
N LYS A 177 -1.51 9.54 -23.16
CA LYS A 177 -2.26 10.76 -23.48
C LYS A 177 -1.64 11.97 -22.78
N TYR A 178 -1.72 13.13 -23.44
CA TYR A 178 -1.39 14.40 -22.81
C TYR A 178 -2.29 14.64 -21.60
N TYR A 179 -1.71 15.00 -20.47
CA TYR A 179 -2.39 15.24 -19.21
C TYR A 179 -2.28 16.71 -18.81
N ASN A 180 -3.41 17.29 -18.44
CA ASN A 180 -3.51 18.60 -17.81
C ASN A 180 -4.67 18.55 -16.81
N SER A 181 -4.37 18.74 -15.52
CA SER A 181 -5.37 18.62 -14.45
C SER A 181 -6.50 19.66 -14.56
N ALA A 182 -6.23 20.81 -15.19
CA ALA A 182 -7.22 21.87 -15.41
C ALA A 182 -8.31 21.49 -16.44
N ASP A 183 -8.00 20.57 -17.36
CA ASP A 183 -8.93 20.13 -18.41
C ASP A 183 -9.87 19.01 -17.94
N ILE A 184 -9.68 18.53 -16.70
CA ILE A 184 -10.39 17.38 -16.15
C ILE A 184 -11.61 17.86 -15.36
N LYS A 185 -12.77 17.30 -15.69
CA LYS A 185 -14.00 17.55 -14.95
C LYS A 185 -14.03 16.70 -13.67
N TRP A 186 -13.43 17.23 -12.61
CA TRP A 186 -13.37 16.58 -11.30
C TRP A 186 -14.75 16.46 -10.64
N ASP A 187 -14.98 15.33 -9.95
CA ASP A 187 -16.19 15.12 -9.16
C ASP A 187 -15.94 15.68 -7.74
N LYS A 188 -16.47 16.87 -7.48
CA LYS A 188 -16.27 17.61 -6.23
C LYS A 188 -16.83 16.89 -5.00
N THR A 189 -17.61 15.82 -5.15
CA THR A 189 -18.06 14.98 -4.05
C THR A 189 -17.02 13.91 -3.65
N ARG A 190 -16.04 13.66 -4.52
CA ARG A 190 -15.00 12.63 -4.35
C ARG A 190 -13.59 13.20 -4.22
N ILE A 191 -13.42 14.50 -4.46
CA ILE A 191 -12.15 15.21 -4.29
C ILE A 191 -12.38 16.65 -3.83
N LYS A 192 -11.52 17.10 -2.93
CA LYS A 192 -11.60 18.45 -2.34
C LYS A 192 -10.44 19.30 -2.82
N PHE A 193 -10.73 20.43 -3.43
CA PHE A 193 -9.73 21.42 -3.77
C PHE A 193 -9.48 22.30 -2.54
N PRO A 194 -8.23 22.48 -2.09
CA PRO A 194 -7.95 23.44 -1.03
C PRO A 194 -8.43 24.82 -1.49
N GLU A 195 -9.23 25.50 -0.67
CA GLU A 195 -9.53 26.90 -0.92
C GLU A 195 -8.20 27.66 -0.91
N LEU A 196 -7.87 28.33 -2.02
CA LEU A 196 -6.75 29.26 -2.05
C LEU A 196 -6.92 30.18 -0.85
N VAL A 197 -6.00 30.09 0.12
CA VAL A 197 -5.93 31.08 1.21
C VAL A 197 -5.75 32.41 0.50
N LYS A 198 -6.82 33.20 0.43
CA LYS A 198 -6.76 34.55 -0.09
C LYS A 198 -5.86 35.32 0.86
N PHE A 199 -4.56 35.38 0.55
CA PHE A 199 -3.66 36.26 1.26
C PHE A 199 -4.28 37.65 1.19
N VAL A 200 -4.74 38.13 2.35
CA VAL A 200 -5.35 39.45 2.52
C VAL A 200 -4.41 40.43 1.85
N LYS A 201 -4.92 41.16 0.85
CA LYS A 201 -4.16 42.20 0.14
C LYS A 201 -3.44 43.05 1.18
N LYS A 202 -2.11 43.22 1.02
CA LYS A 202 -1.34 44.14 1.86
C LYS A 202 -2.08 45.50 1.89
N PRO A 203 -2.26 46.11 3.08
CA PRO A 203 -2.82 47.45 3.15
C PRO A 203 -1.96 48.40 2.32
N LYS A 204 -2.63 49.30 1.61
CA LYS A 204 -2.03 50.31 0.73
C LYS A 204 -1.10 51.25 1.49
#